data_AF-A0A484UKR7-F1
#
_entry.id   AF-A0A484UKR7-F1
#
_cell.length_a   1.000
_cell.length_b   1.000
_cell.length_c   1.000
_cell.angle_alpha   90.00
_cell.angle_beta   90.00
_cell.angle_gamma   90.00
#
_symmetry.space_group_name_H-M   'P 1'
#
loop_
_entity.id
_entity.type
_entity.pdbx_description
1 polymer ?
#
loop_
_entity_poly.entity_id
_entity_poly.type
_entity_poly.pdbx_seq_one_letter_code
_entity_poly.pdbx_strand_id
1 'polypeptide(L)'
;MTDVKSYDFPGRKGLHKAGDPVHDMHLRITIDADFNVLAAEAAYDAAPYGTGCSAIEPSYDGLVGLNLLRGFRQRVKERFSREAGCTHMTELAAVLPTVAVQTMANRRRTEPQPEDVRPFQLGGCHALRLDGPMVKEHYPRWYVEPTG
;
A
#
# COMPACT_ATOMS: atom_id res chain seq x y z
N MET A 1 7.72 -6.63 4.42
CA MET A 1 7.04 -7.10 5.63
C MET A 1 7.93 -8.15 6.22
N THR A 2 8.32 -7.96 7.47
CA THR A 2 9.16 -8.92 8.18
C THR A 2 8.43 -9.26 9.47
N ASP A 3 8.16 -10.53 9.70
CA ASP A 3 7.66 -11.02 10.99
C ASP A 3 8.61 -12.05 11.58
N VAL A 4 8.81 -11.92 12.89
CA VAL A 4 9.72 -12.75 13.69
C VAL A 4 8.96 -13.25 14.91
N LYS A 5 9.41 -14.36 15.49
CA LYS A 5 8.90 -14.84 16.78
C LYS A 5 9.92 -14.62 17.88
N SER A 6 9.44 -14.34 19.09
CA SER A 6 10.28 -14.16 20.28
C SER A 6 10.70 -15.47 20.96
N TYR A 7 10.33 -16.61 20.39
CA TYR A 7 10.60 -17.94 20.92
C TYR A 7 11.04 -18.90 19.80
N ASP A 8 11.90 -19.84 20.16
CA ASP A 8 12.30 -20.94 19.28
C ASP A 8 11.10 -21.86 19.04
N PHE A 9 10.95 -22.38 17.81
CA PHE A 9 9.91 -23.35 17.49
C PHE A 9 10.37 -24.39 16.47
N PRO A 10 9.82 -25.61 16.49
CA PRO A 10 10.13 -26.62 15.47
C PRO A 10 9.67 -26.16 14.08
N GLY A 11 10.61 -26.09 13.14
CA GLY A 11 10.37 -25.82 11.72
C GLY A 11 10.69 -27.03 10.84
N ARG A 12 10.38 -26.95 9.54
CA ARG A 12 10.61 -28.05 8.58
C ARG A 12 12.08 -28.41 8.40
N LYS A 13 12.99 -27.44 8.57
CA LYS A 13 14.44 -27.61 8.44
C LYS A 13 15.15 -27.82 9.79
N GLY A 14 14.38 -28.09 10.85
CA GLY A 14 14.88 -28.13 12.23
C GLY A 14 14.36 -26.97 13.06
N LEU A 15 15.02 -26.69 14.18
CA LEU A 15 14.62 -25.63 15.09
C LEU A 15 14.75 -24.25 14.42
N HIS A 16 13.65 -23.51 14.32
CA HIS A 16 13.64 -22.11 13.92
C HIS A 16 13.93 -21.24 15.14
N LYS A 17 14.90 -20.32 15.05
CA LYS A 17 15.35 -19.54 16.20
C LYS A 17 14.50 -18.29 16.42
N ALA A 18 14.36 -17.91 17.68
CA ALA A 18 13.79 -16.63 18.04
C ALA A 18 14.55 -15.50 17.32
N GLY A 19 13.82 -14.55 16.74
CA GLY A 19 14.37 -13.44 15.96
C GLY A 19 14.62 -13.73 14.48
N ASP A 20 14.70 -14.99 14.06
CA ASP A 20 14.80 -15.33 12.63
C ASP A 20 13.46 -15.03 11.92
N PRO A 21 13.47 -14.40 10.73
CA PRO A 21 12.25 -14.13 9.98
C PRO A 21 11.47 -15.40 9.64
N VAL A 22 10.18 -15.41 9.99
CA VAL A 22 9.24 -16.45 9.52
C VAL A 22 8.79 -16.10 8.10
N HIS A 23 8.42 -14.84 7.89
CA HIS A 23 8.30 -14.25 6.56
C HIS A 23 9.16 -13.00 6.48
N ASP A 24 9.86 -12.86 5.36
CA ASP A 24 10.51 -11.63 4.95
C ASP A 24 10.19 -11.44 3.47
N MET A 25 9.30 -10.50 3.19
CA MET A 25 8.65 -10.37 1.89
C MET A 25 8.60 -8.92 1.46
N HIS A 26 8.76 -8.70 0.16
CA HIS A 26 8.78 -7.38 -0.44
C HIS A 26 7.72 -7.29 -1.53
N LEU A 27 7.04 -6.14 -1.58
CA LEU A 27 6.19 -5.76 -2.69
C LEU A 27 6.60 -4.37 -3.13
N ARG A 28 7.12 -4.27 -4.35
CA ARG A 28 7.51 -3.01 -4.98
C ARG A 28 6.55 -2.73 -6.12
N ILE A 29 6.11 -1.49 -6.22
CA ILE A 29 5.33 -1.00 -7.36
C ILE A 29 5.95 0.27 -7.92
N THR A 30 5.79 0.48 -9.22
CA THR A 30 6.05 1.76 -9.88
C THR A 30 4.72 2.39 -10.26
N ILE A 31 4.56 3.68 -9.98
CA ILE A 31 3.32 4.41 -10.29
C ILE A 31 3.61 5.69 -11.07
N ASP A 32 2.64 6.12 -11.88
CA ASP A 32 2.63 7.45 -12.49
C ASP A 32 2.02 8.52 -11.55
N ALA A 33 1.93 9.76 -12.06
CA ALA A 33 1.35 10.89 -11.33
C ALA A 33 -0.16 10.75 -11.05
N ASP A 34 -0.84 9.87 -11.77
CA ASP A 34 -2.26 9.56 -11.61
C ASP A 34 -2.51 8.32 -10.74
N PHE A 35 -1.44 7.78 -10.13
CA PHE A 35 -1.45 6.59 -9.27
C PHE A 35 -1.83 5.28 -10.00
N ASN A 36 -1.58 5.19 -11.30
CA ASN A 36 -1.67 3.93 -12.04
C ASN A 36 -0.41 3.10 -11.80
N VAL A 37 -0.57 1.80 -11.54
CA VAL A 37 0.54 0.86 -11.38
C VAL A 37 1.11 0.50 -12.76
N LEU A 38 2.37 0.89 -12.99
CA LEU A 38 3.12 0.65 -14.23
C LEU A 38 3.94 -0.64 -14.18
N ALA A 39 4.40 -1.02 -12.98
CA ALA A 39 5.16 -2.24 -12.73
C ALA A 39 4.90 -2.71 -11.30
N ALA A 40 4.99 -4.02 -11.08
CA ALA A 40 4.88 -4.64 -9.76
C ALA A 40 5.90 -5.79 -9.65
N GLU A 41 6.47 -5.97 -8.47
CA GLU A 41 7.42 -7.05 -8.19
C GLU A 41 7.23 -7.51 -6.76
N ALA A 42 6.97 -8.80 -6.60
CA ALA A 42 6.94 -9.49 -5.32
C ALA A 42 8.24 -10.27 -5.14
N ALA A 43 8.78 -10.28 -3.92
CA ALA A 43 9.95 -11.08 -3.57
C ALA A 43 9.82 -11.66 -2.17
N TYR A 44 10.42 -12.83 -1.95
CA TYR A 44 10.44 -13.52 -0.66
C TYR A 44 11.89 -13.87 -0.27
N ASP A 45 12.43 -13.16 0.73
CA ASP A 45 13.74 -13.46 1.32
C ASP A 45 13.64 -14.56 2.38
N ALA A 46 12.50 -14.64 3.09
CA ALA A 46 12.18 -15.74 3.99
C ALA A 46 10.71 -16.14 3.89
N ALA A 47 10.43 -17.44 3.90
CA ALA A 47 9.08 -18.00 3.94
C ALA A 47 9.08 -19.43 4.49
N PRO A 48 8.03 -19.86 5.20
CA PRO A 48 7.98 -21.17 5.86
C PRO A 48 7.99 -22.36 4.89
N TYR A 49 7.54 -22.15 3.64
CA TYR A 49 7.50 -23.18 2.60
C TYR A 49 8.46 -22.94 1.44
N GLY A 50 9.42 -22.01 1.58
CA GLY A 50 10.43 -21.72 0.56
C GLY A 50 9.82 -21.47 -0.83
N THR A 51 10.26 -22.24 -1.82
CA THR A 51 9.76 -22.14 -3.21
C THR A 51 8.25 -22.36 -3.34
N GLY A 52 7.63 -23.11 -2.44
CA GLY A 52 6.16 -23.25 -2.41
C GLY A 52 5.45 -21.94 -2.10
N CYS A 53 6.07 -21.05 -1.33
CA CYS A 53 5.56 -19.68 -1.11
C CYS A 53 5.98 -18.74 -2.24
N SER A 54 7.25 -18.76 -2.65
CA SER A 54 7.76 -17.78 -3.62
C SER A 54 7.33 -18.06 -5.07
N ALA A 55 6.84 -19.25 -5.39
CA ALA A 55 6.35 -19.56 -6.75
C ALA A 55 5.20 -18.67 -7.23
N ILE A 56 4.52 -17.96 -6.33
CA ILE A 56 3.44 -17.02 -6.65
C ILE A 56 3.93 -15.61 -7.00
N GLU A 57 5.23 -15.31 -6.85
CA GLU A 57 5.80 -13.99 -7.16
C GLU A 57 5.35 -13.44 -8.52
N PRO A 58 5.39 -14.19 -9.64
CA PRO A 58 4.98 -13.68 -10.94
C PRO A 58 3.49 -13.32 -11.02
N SER A 59 2.63 -13.94 -10.20
CA SER A 59 1.19 -13.62 -10.20
C SER A 59 0.92 -12.17 -9.82
N TYR A 60 1.81 -11.53 -9.06
CA TYR A 60 1.66 -10.14 -8.63
C TYR A 60 1.87 -9.11 -9.75
N ASP A 61 2.30 -9.52 -10.95
CA ASP A 61 2.16 -8.73 -12.19
C ASP A 61 0.70 -8.33 -12.44
N GLY A 62 -0.26 -9.10 -11.91
CA GLY A 62 -1.68 -8.77 -11.91
C GLY A 62 -2.04 -7.48 -11.17
N LEU A 63 -1.09 -6.79 -10.52
CA LEU A 63 -1.28 -5.44 -10.00
C LEU A 63 -1.13 -4.35 -11.07
N VAL A 64 -0.42 -4.64 -12.17
CA VAL A 64 -0.22 -3.69 -13.27
C VAL A 64 -1.56 -3.31 -13.91
N GLY A 65 -1.72 -2.02 -14.19
CA GLY A 65 -2.96 -1.44 -14.71
C GLY A 65 -4.02 -1.16 -13.65
N LEU A 66 -3.82 -1.57 -12.38
CA LEU A 66 -4.68 -1.09 -11.30
C LEU A 66 -4.32 0.35 -10.95
N ASN A 67 -5.33 1.14 -10.56
CA ASN A 67 -5.13 2.47 -9.98
C ASN A 67 -5.29 2.42 -8.45
N LEU A 68 -4.34 3.00 -7.71
CA LEU A 68 -4.29 2.95 -6.23
C LEU A 68 -5.46 3.69 -5.56
N LEU A 69 -6.00 4.73 -6.21
CA LEU A 69 -7.06 5.57 -5.64
C LEU A 69 -8.47 5.12 -6.04
N ARG A 70 -8.61 4.29 -7.08
CA ARG A 70 -9.92 3.95 -7.67
C ARG A 70 -10.42 2.57 -7.28
N GLY A 71 -10.51 2.20 -6.01
CA GLY A 71 -10.99 0.86 -5.60
C GLY A 71 -9.92 -0.24 -5.65
N PHE A 72 -8.66 0.14 -5.49
CA PHE A 72 -7.51 -0.78 -5.51
C PHE A 72 -7.67 -1.99 -4.58
N ARG A 73 -8.03 -1.76 -3.31
CA ARG A 73 -8.16 -2.81 -2.29
C ARG A 73 -9.17 -3.88 -2.67
N GLN A 74 -10.30 -3.45 -3.24
CA GLN A 74 -11.32 -4.37 -3.74
C GLN A 74 -10.78 -5.22 -4.89
N ARG A 75 -10.14 -4.60 -5.89
CA ARG A 75 -9.57 -5.32 -7.03
C ARG A 75 -8.43 -6.27 -6.65
N VAL A 76 -7.62 -5.89 -5.67
CA VAL A 76 -6.59 -6.78 -5.09
C VAL A 76 -7.28 -8.01 -4.49
N LYS A 77 -8.34 -7.84 -3.69
CA LYS A 77 -9.09 -8.96 -3.12
C LYS A 77 -9.74 -9.83 -4.19
N GLU A 78 -10.27 -9.24 -5.26
CA GLU A 78 -10.88 -9.98 -6.38
C GLU A 78 -9.85 -10.84 -7.13
N ARG A 79 -8.62 -10.33 -7.33
CA ARG A 79 -7.57 -11.02 -8.09
C ARG A 79 -6.79 -12.05 -7.27
N PHE A 80 -6.53 -11.75 -5.99
CA PHE A 80 -5.56 -12.47 -5.16
C PHE A 80 -6.20 -13.10 -3.92
N SER A 81 -7.47 -13.50 -4.01
CA SER A 81 -8.14 -14.24 -2.93
C SER A 81 -7.79 -15.72 -2.96
N ARG A 82 -7.83 -16.36 -1.78
CA ARG A 82 -7.62 -17.81 -1.63
C ARG A 82 -6.29 -18.24 -2.25
N GLU A 83 -6.26 -19.32 -3.01
CA GLU A 83 -5.04 -19.85 -3.64
C GLU A 83 -4.46 -18.96 -4.76
N ALA A 84 -5.20 -17.96 -5.25
CA ALA A 84 -4.72 -17.05 -6.28
C ALA A 84 -3.75 -15.98 -5.73
N GLY A 85 -3.62 -15.87 -4.41
CA GLY A 85 -2.69 -14.96 -3.74
C GLY A 85 -2.08 -15.56 -2.48
N CYS A 86 -1.07 -14.90 -1.94
CA CYS A 86 -0.61 -15.13 -0.59
C CYS A 86 -1.33 -14.16 0.35
N THR A 87 -1.91 -14.66 1.45
CA THR A 87 -2.59 -13.81 2.46
C THR A 87 -1.73 -12.61 2.85
N HIS A 88 -0.48 -12.84 3.22
CA HIS A 88 0.41 -11.77 3.68
C HIS A 88 0.76 -10.75 2.58
N MET A 89 0.97 -11.20 1.35
CA MET A 89 1.30 -10.29 0.25
C MET A 89 0.07 -9.49 -0.20
N THR A 90 -1.13 -10.08 -0.11
CA THR A 90 -2.41 -9.37 -0.28
C THR A 90 -2.64 -8.31 0.79
N GLU A 91 -2.30 -8.59 2.05
CA GLU A 91 -2.32 -7.62 3.15
C GLU A 91 -1.30 -6.50 2.93
N LEU A 92 -0.07 -6.84 2.52
CA LEU A 92 0.96 -5.87 2.17
C LEU A 92 0.53 -4.97 0.99
N ALA A 93 -0.15 -5.53 -0.01
CA ALA A 93 -0.71 -4.72 -1.09
C ALA A 93 -1.76 -3.72 -0.58
N ALA A 94 -2.58 -4.09 0.41
CA ALA A 94 -3.65 -3.23 0.91
C ALA A 94 -3.18 -1.90 1.53
N VAL A 95 -1.91 -1.79 1.96
CA VAL A 95 -1.35 -0.53 2.49
C VAL A 95 -0.82 0.41 1.40
N LEU A 96 -0.57 -0.09 0.18
CA LEU A 96 0.06 0.68 -0.91
C LEU A 96 -0.64 2.01 -1.24
N PRO A 97 -1.99 2.12 -1.30
CA PRO A 97 -2.64 3.39 -1.59
C PRO A 97 -2.30 4.49 -0.58
N THR A 98 -2.24 4.14 0.70
CA THR A 98 -1.95 5.11 1.77
C THR A 98 -0.50 5.57 1.70
N VAL A 99 0.44 4.64 1.50
CA VAL A 99 1.86 4.95 1.35
C VAL A 99 2.09 5.86 0.15
N ALA A 100 1.50 5.52 -1.01
CA ALA A 100 1.65 6.32 -2.22
C ALA A 100 1.14 7.75 -2.06
N VAL A 101 -0.05 7.93 -1.45
CA VAL A 101 -0.60 9.26 -1.17
C VAL A 101 0.33 10.08 -0.29
N GLN A 102 0.86 9.50 0.78
CA GLN A 102 1.76 10.19 1.69
C GLN A 102 3.09 10.55 1.03
N THR A 103 3.66 9.64 0.23
CA THR A 103 4.89 9.89 -0.54
C THR A 103 4.70 11.02 -1.56
N MET A 104 3.60 10.98 -2.33
CA MET A 104 3.33 11.98 -3.38
C MET A 104 2.94 13.34 -2.80
N ALA A 105 2.23 13.38 -1.65
CA ALA A 105 1.87 14.62 -0.99
C ALA A 105 3.10 15.41 -0.56
N ASN A 106 4.14 14.73 -0.06
CA ASN A 106 5.39 15.38 0.32
C ASN A 106 6.15 15.91 -0.89
N ARG A 107 6.20 15.16 -2.01
CA ARG A 107 6.81 15.63 -3.26
C ARG A 107 6.10 16.86 -3.85
N ARG A 108 4.77 16.84 -3.91
CA ARG A 108 3.99 17.95 -4.50
C ARG A 108 3.90 19.18 -3.61
N ARG A 109 4.36 19.14 -2.34
CA ARG A 109 4.58 20.34 -1.52
C ARG A 109 5.79 21.14 -1.97
N THR A 110 6.79 20.47 -2.55
CA THR A 110 8.02 21.13 -3.02
C THR A 110 7.93 21.62 -4.46
N GLU A 111 6.91 21.19 -5.20
CA GLU A 111 6.66 21.62 -6.58
C GLU A 111 5.67 22.80 -6.61
N PRO A 112 5.85 23.81 -7.49
CA PRO A 112 4.87 24.86 -7.66
C PRO A 112 3.56 24.25 -8.19
N GLN A 113 2.49 24.33 -7.40
CA GLN A 113 1.16 23.91 -7.86
C GLN A 113 0.39 25.10 -8.42
N PRO A 114 -0.33 24.93 -9.55
CA PRO A 114 -1.26 25.94 -10.02
C PRO A 114 -2.29 26.25 -8.93
N GLU A 115 -2.52 27.53 -8.63
CA GLU A 115 -3.40 27.95 -7.54
C GLU A 115 -4.86 27.47 -7.72
N ASP A 116 -5.24 27.19 -8.96
CA ASP A 116 -6.60 26.78 -9.36
C ASP A 116 -6.86 25.27 -9.26
N VAL A 117 -5.84 24.47 -8.96
CA VAL A 117 -6.00 23.01 -8.83
C VAL A 117 -6.14 22.65 -7.36
N ARG A 118 -7.24 21.97 -7.02
CA ARG A 118 -7.45 21.50 -5.65
C ARG A 118 -6.36 20.49 -5.28
N PRO A 119 -5.65 20.69 -4.16
CA PRO A 119 -4.68 19.72 -3.68
C PRO A 119 -5.35 18.35 -3.43
N PHE A 120 -4.77 17.30 -4.00
CA PHE A 120 -5.39 15.97 -4.02
C PHE A 120 -5.61 15.34 -2.64
N GLN A 121 -4.84 15.76 -1.63
CA GLN A 121 -5.01 15.29 -0.25
C GLN A 121 -6.29 15.80 0.45
N LEU A 122 -6.91 16.87 -0.06
CA LEU A 122 -8.13 17.43 0.52
C LEU A 122 -9.33 16.49 0.29
N GLY A 123 -10.11 16.27 1.34
CA GLY A 123 -11.19 15.28 1.39
C GLY A 123 -10.71 13.84 1.59
N GLY A 124 -9.40 13.58 1.61
CA GLY A 124 -8.83 12.23 1.67
C GLY A 124 -8.68 11.64 3.07
N CYS A 125 -8.78 12.44 4.14
CA CYS A 125 -8.71 11.98 5.52
C CYS A 125 -9.53 12.85 6.46
N HIS A 126 -9.75 12.37 7.68
CA HIS A 126 -10.55 13.07 8.70
C HIS A 126 -10.04 14.49 9.00
N ALA A 127 -8.72 14.68 9.03
CA ALA A 127 -8.11 15.98 9.28
C ALA A 127 -8.26 16.96 8.11
N LEU A 128 -8.33 16.44 6.87
CA LEU A 128 -8.42 17.23 5.64
C LEU A 128 -9.82 17.22 5.02
N ARG A 129 -10.86 16.89 5.78
CA ARG A 129 -12.25 17.03 5.33
C ARG A 129 -12.53 18.47 4.93
N LEU A 130 -13.29 18.66 3.84
CA LEU A 130 -13.48 19.99 3.22
C LEU A 130 -14.20 20.99 4.12
N ASP A 131 -14.99 20.49 5.07
CA ASP A 131 -15.74 21.23 6.08
C ASP A 131 -14.99 21.35 7.43
N GLY A 132 -13.73 20.90 7.48
CA GLY A 132 -12.93 20.81 8.69
C GLY A 132 -12.11 22.06 9.01
N PRO A 133 -11.67 22.21 10.27
CA PRO A 133 -10.89 23.37 10.73
C PRO A 133 -9.57 23.53 9.97
N MET A 134 -8.86 22.44 9.66
CA MET A 134 -7.59 22.50 8.93
C MET A 134 -7.75 23.04 7.51
N VAL A 135 -8.85 22.70 6.83
CA VAL A 135 -9.12 23.20 5.48
C VAL A 135 -9.54 24.67 5.54
N LYS A 136 -10.36 25.04 6.53
CA LYS A 136 -10.72 26.45 6.76
C LYS A 136 -9.52 27.35 6.99
N GLU A 137 -8.54 26.89 7.77
CA GLU A 137 -7.35 27.65 8.13
C GLU A 137 -6.30 27.69 7.01
N HIS A 138 -5.93 26.53 6.47
CA HIS A 138 -4.79 26.44 5.54
C HIS A 138 -5.17 26.38 4.06
N TYR A 139 -6.44 26.09 3.75
CA TYR A 139 -6.95 25.95 2.38
C TYR A 139 -8.31 26.63 2.20
N PRO A 140 -8.48 27.91 2.61
CA PRO A 140 -9.79 28.57 2.70
C PRO A 140 -10.56 28.58 1.38
N ARG A 141 -9.85 28.63 0.24
CA ARG A 141 -10.43 28.54 -1.11
C ARG A 141 -11.26 27.26 -1.34
N TRP A 142 -10.87 26.16 -0.72
CA TRP A 142 -11.46 24.83 -0.90
C TRP A 142 -12.38 24.41 0.25
N TYR A 143 -12.58 25.31 1.24
CA TYR A 143 -13.46 25.06 2.36
C TYR A 143 -14.92 25.03 1.92
N VAL A 144 -15.68 24.07 2.45
CA VAL A 144 -17.13 23.95 2.22
C VAL A 144 -17.81 24.04 3.57
N GLU A 145 -18.73 24.99 3.75
CA GLU A 145 -19.49 25.07 5.00
C GLU A 145 -20.31 23.78 5.21
N PRO A 146 -20.26 23.18 6.42
CA PRO A 146 -21.09 22.01 6.71
C PRO A 146 -22.55 22.40 6.57
N THR A 147 -23.27 21.68 5.70
CA THR A 147 -24.72 21.76 5.64
C THR A 147 -25.26 20.97 6.82
N GLY A 148 -25.87 21.67 7.78
CA GLY A 148 -26.41 21.12 9.02
C GLY A 148 -27.53 20.11 8.82
#